data_AF-A0A3C0VNE0-F1
#
_entry.id   AF-A0A3C0VNE0-F1
#
_cell.length_a   1.000
_cell.length_b   1.000
_cell.length_c   1.000
_cell.angle_alpha   90.00
_cell.angle_beta   90.00
_cell.angle_gamma   90.00
#
_symmetry.space_group_name_H-M   'P 1'
#
loop_
_entity.id
_entity.type
_entity.pdbx_description
1 polymer ?
#
loop_
_entity_poly.entity_id
_entity_poly.type
_entity_poly.pdbx_seq_one_letter_code
_entity_poly.pdbx_strand_id
1 'polypeptide(L)'
;MMRSILISAAVLLAIASTTLARANTDKLDNIAACAGVVLGNGAVDFYLGDEASFDAAAEVAYSAYLSEVLSGSFSQNDIEIADQILGGNLDKIINAYNSDSFDSEVYEEVVGCYRQLGIQILEKID
;
A
#
# COMPACT_ATOMS: atom_id res chain seq x y z
N MET A 1 -13.95 -27.36 35.62
CA MET A 1 -14.71 -26.33 34.87
C MET A 1 -13.92 -25.03 34.68
N MET A 2 -13.54 -24.32 35.75
CA MET A 2 -12.86 -23.01 35.65
C MET A 2 -11.53 -23.05 34.85
N ARG A 3 -10.75 -24.11 35.01
CA ARG A 3 -9.49 -24.34 34.27
C ARG A 3 -9.69 -24.55 32.76
N SER A 4 -10.73 -25.28 32.33
CA SER A 4 -11.04 -25.45 30.91
C SER A 4 -11.55 -24.15 30.28
N ILE A 5 -12.33 -23.36 31.02
CA ILE A 5 -12.85 -22.06 30.53
C ILE A 5 -11.69 -21.08 30.31
N LEU A 6 -10.71 -21.04 31.23
CA LEU A 6 -9.52 -20.20 31.10
C LEU A 6 -8.64 -20.59 29.90
N ILE A 7 -8.48 -21.90 29.64
CA ILE A 7 -7.72 -22.39 28.48
C ILE A 7 -8.44 -22.04 27.17
N SER A 8 -9.75 -22.24 27.10
CA SER A 8 -10.54 -21.87 25.91
C SER A 8 -10.52 -20.37 25.64
N ALA A 9 -10.61 -19.54 26.69
CA ALA A 9 -10.51 -18.08 26.56
C ALA A 9 -9.13 -17.63 26.06
N ALA A 10 -8.05 -18.23 26.56
CA ALA A 10 -6.69 -17.91 26.11
C ALA A 10 -6.45 -18.29 24.64
N VAL A 11 -6.99 -19.43 24.18
CA VAL A 11 -6.89 -19.86 22.77
C VAL A 11 -7.66 -18.92 21.85
N LEU A 12 -8.88 -18.53 22.21
CA LEU A 12 -9.67 -17.57 21.43
C LEU A 12 -8.99 -16.20 21.32
N LEU A 13 -8.39 -15.72 22.41
CA LEU A 13 -7.68 -14.45 22.45
C LEU A 13 -6.41 -14.46 21.58
N ALA A 14 -5.68 -15.58 21.57
CA ALA A 14 -4.50 -15.75 20.72
C ALA A 14 -4.87 -15.77 19.23
N ILE A 15 -5.93 -16.48 18.85
CA ILE A 15 -6.41 -16.53 17.46
C ILE A 15 -6.85 -15.15 16.98
N ALA A 16 -7.60 -14.41 17.79
CA ALA A 16 -8.06 -13.06 17.42
C ALA A 16 -6.88 -12.09 17.23
N SER A 17 -5.84 -12.19 18.06
CA SER A 17 -4.66 -11.33 17.99
C SER A 17 -3.84 -11.56 16.72
N THR A 18 -3.64 -12.83 16.32
CA THR A 18 -2.88 -13.15 15.11
C THR A 18 -3.62 -12.75 13.84
N THR A 19 -4.96 -12.89 13.81
CA THR A 19 -5.77 -12.44 12.67
C THR A 19 -5.74 -10.92 12.50
N LEU A 20 -5.73 -10.17 13.60
CA LEU A 20 -5.69 -8.70 13.57
C LEU A 20 -4.33 -8.20 13.06
N ALA A 21 -3.24 -8.79 13.55
CA ALA A 21 -1.89 -8.45 13.10
C ALA A 21 -1.72 -8.69 11.59
N ARG A 22 -2.22 -9.82 11.09
CA ARG A 22 -2.17 -10.14 9.66
C ARG A 22 -3.00 -9.18 8.81
N ALA A 23 -4.22 -8.84 9.23
CA ALA A 23 -5.05 -7.88 8.51
C ALA A 23 -4.41 -6.49 8.42
N ASN A 24 -3.69 -6.06 9.46
CA ASN A 24 -2.95 -4.80 9.44
C ASN A 24 -1.76 -4.83 8.47
N THR A 25 -0.96 -5.91 8.46
CA THR A 25 0.16 -6.04 7.50
C THR A 25 -0.35 -6.14 6.06
N ASP A 26 -1.42 -6.89 5.82
CA ASP A 26 -2.03 -6.99 4.49
C ASP A 26 -2.52 -5.61 3.99
N LYS A 27 -3.05 -4.77 4.89
CA LYS A 27 -3.47 -3.40 4.55
C LYS A 27 -2.26 -2.53 4.16
N LEU A 28 -1.19 -2.56 4.97
CA LEU A 28 0.03 -1.81 4.69
C LEU A 28 0.64 -2.21 3.34
N ASP A 29 0.77 -3.52 3.10
CA ASP A 29 1.33 -4.08 1.87
C ASP A 29 0.54 -3.65 0.62
N ASN A 30 -0.79 -3.67 0.71
CA ASN A 30 -1.67 -3.23 -0.39
C ASN A 30 -1.52 -1.73 -0.68
N ILE A 31 -1.46 -0.89 0.36
CA ILE A 31 -1.24 0.55 0.19
C ILE A 31 0.14 0.80 -0.40
N ALA A 32 1.17 0.09 0.05
CA ALA A 32 2.52 0.20 -0.47
C ALA A 32 2.60 -0.20 -1.94
N ALA A 33 1.96 -1.31 -2.33
CA ALA A 33 1.88 -1.75 -3.72
C ALA A 33 1.26 -0.66 -4.61
N CYS A 34 0.12 -0.09 -4.18
CA CYS A 34 -0.54 0.95 -4.95
C CYS A 34 0.21 2.29 -4.96
N ALA A 35 0.86 2.65 -3.86
CA ALA A 35 1.74 3.81 -3.82
C ALA A 35 2.89 3.65 -4.83
N GLY A 36 3.47 2.45 -4.93
CA GLY A 36 4.48 2.12 -5.93
C GLY A 36 3.98 2.28 -7.35
N VAL A 37 2.79 1.75 -7.66
CA VAL A 37 2.16 1.89 -8.99
C VAL A 37 1.94 3.37 -9.35
N VAL A 38 1.36 4.15 -8.43
CA VAL A 38 1.07 5.57 -8.66
C VAL A 38 2.35 6.39 -8.82
N LEU A 39 3.37 6.17 -7.97
CA LEU A 39 4.67 6.82 -8.11
C LEU A 39 5.37 6.44 -9.41
N GLY A 40 5.30 5.17 -9.82
CA GLY A 40 5.84 4.72 -11.09
C GLY A 40 5.19 5.42 -12.28
N ASN A 41 3.86 5.59 -12.26
CA ASN A 41 3.15 6.35 -13.29
C ASN A 41 3.60 7.82 -13.29
N GLY A 42 3.65 8.45 -12.12
CA GLY A 42 4.15 9.83 -12.00
C GLY A 42 5.59 9.98 -12.51
N ALA A 43 6.46 9.00 -12.27
CA ALA A 43 7.83 9.03 -12.78
C ALA A 43 7.89 8.99 -14.31
N VAL A 44 6.99 8.23 -14.94
CA VAL A 44 6.81 8.23 -16.40
C VAL A 44 6.29 9.59 -16.88
N ASP A 45 5.31 10.18 -16.20
CA ASP A 45 4.79 11.52 -16.52
C ASP A 45 5.90 12.59 -16.44
N PHE A 46 6.72 12.55 -15.38
CA PHE A 46 7.88 13.42 -15.23
C PHE A 46 8.85 13.28 -16.41
N TYR A 47 9.16 12.04 -16.81
CA TYR A 47 10.04 11.76 -17.94
C TYR A 47 9.47 12.31 -19.26
N LEU A 48 8.15 12.29 -19.43
CA LEU A 48 7.44 12.88 -20.56
C LEU A 48 7.33 14.42 -20.50
N GLY A 49 7.83 15.05 -19.43
CA GLY A 49 7.85 16.50 -19.24
C GLY A 49 6.65 17.06 -18.48
N ASP A 50 5.83 16.21 -17.85
CA ASP A 50 4.71 16.62 -17.01
C ASP A 50 5.06 16.49 -15.51
N GLU A 51 5.84 17.45 -15.02
CA GLU A 51 6.25 17.54 -13.62
C GLU A 51 5.06 17.74 -12.67
N ALA A 52 4.00 18.43 -13.10
CA ALA A 52 2.81 18.65 -12.27
C ALA A 52 2.05 17.34 -11.99
N SER A 53 1.97 16.45 -12.98
CA SER A 53 1.39 15.12 -12.78
C SER A 53 2.24 14.25 -11.86
N PHE A 54 3.57 14.36 -11.92
CA PHE A 54 4.45 13.70 -10.95
C PHE A 54 4.22 14.18 -9.52
N ASP A 55 4.16 15.49 -9.31
CA ASP A 55 3.92 16.08 -7.98
C ASP A 55 2.59 15.60 -7.40
N ALA A 56 1.52 15.60 -8.22
CA ALA A 56 0.21 15.09 -7.81
C ALA A 56 0.24 13.59 -7.46
N ALA A 57 0.94 12.78 -8.26
CA ALA A 57 1.12 11.35 -8.00
C ALA A 57 1.85 11.12 -6.68
N ALA A 58 2.95 11.84 -6.46
CA ALA A 58 3.76 11.75 -5.25
C ALA A 58 2.97 12.18 -4.01
N GLU A 59 2.20 13.27 -4.11
CA GLU A 59 1.33 13.73 -3.03
C GLU A 59 0.32 12.65 -2.62
N VAL A 60 -0.39 12.05 -3.58
CA VAL A 60 -1.36 10.98 -3.31
C VAL A 60 -0.67 9.74 -2.70
N ALA A 61 0.42 9.28 -3.33
CA ALA A 61 1.11 8.06 -2.91
C ALA A 61 1.70 8.19 -1.51
N TYR A 62 2.47 9.24 -1.25
CA TYR A 62 3.10 9.43 0.06
C TYR A 62 2.09 9.79 1.14
N SER A 63 1.05 10.57 0.84
CA SER A 63 0.01 10.87 1.84
C SER A 63 -0.70 9.61 2.31
N ALA A 64 -1.08 8.72 1.39
CA ALA A 64 -1.74 7.46 1.75
C ALA A 64 -0.79 6.52 2.50
N TYR A 65 0.42 6.30 1.98
CA TYR A 65 1.39 5.38 2.57
C TYR A 65 1.86 5.82 3.95
N LEU A 66 2.31 7.08 4.09
CA LEU A 66 2.80 7.59 5.36
C LEU A 66 1.68 7.72 6.40
N SER A 67 0.45 8.05 5.98
CA SER A 67 -0.70 8.05 6.90
C SER A 67 -0.91 6.67 7.52
N GLU A 68 -0.81 5.60 6.73
CA GLU A 68 -0.93 4.24 7.27
C GLU A 68 0.26 3.89 8.17
N VAL A 69 1.51 4.09 7.69
CA VAL A 69 2.73 3.80 8.47
C VAL A 69 2.74 4.50 9.82
N LEU A 70 2.36 5.78 9.86
CA LEU A 70 2.37 6.59 11.09
C LEU A 70 1.20 6.30 12.03
N SER A 71 0.05 5.86 11.50
CA SER A 71 -1.11 5.52 12.32
C SER A 71 -1.12 4.07 12.80
N GLY A 72 -0.38 3.19 12.14
CA GLY A 72 -0.22 1.79 12.52
C GLY A 72 0.85 1.56 13.58
N SER A 73 0.77 0.42 14.25
CA SER A 73 1.83 -0.09 15.13
C SER A 73 2.58 -1.22 14.42
N PHE A 74 3.25 -0.89 13.32
CA PHE A 74 4.02 -1.83 12.51
C PHE A 74 5.40 -2.08 13.10
N SER A 75 5.94 -3.28 12.92
CA SER A 75 7.35 -3.53 13.21
C SER A 75 8.23 -2.96 12.10
N GLN A 76 9.51 -2.73 12.39
CA GLN A 76 10.47 -2.29 11.35
C GLN A 76 10.53 -3.26 10.17
N ASN A 77 10.44 -4.57 10.43
CA ASN A 77 10.46 -5.58 9.38
C ASN A 77 9.21 -5.48 8.48
N ASP A 78 8.05 -5.15 9.03
CA ASP A 78 6.83 -4.98 8.23
C ASP A 78 6.95 -3.74 7.33
N ILE A 79 7.53 -2.66 7.84
CA ILE A 79 7.79 -1.43 7.04
C ILE A 79 8.82 -1.71 5.94
N GLU A 80 9.90 -2.43 6.24
CA GLU A 80 10.91 -2.80 5.23
C GLU A 80 10.32 -3.65 4.10
N ILE A 81 9.41 -4.58 4.42
CA ILE A 81 8.68 -5.37 3.42
C ILE A 81 7.78 -4.46 2.58
N ALA A 82 7.04 -3.56 3.22
CA ALA A 82 6.18 -2.61 2.52
C ALA A 82 6.99 -1.68 1.58
N ASP A 83 8.13 -1.16 2.03
CA ASP A 83 9.03 -0.35 1.22
C ASP A 83 9.57 -1.14 0.00
N GLN A 84 9.88 -2.43 0.19
CA GLN A 84 10.28 -3.31 -0.92
C GLN A 84 9.14 -3.53 -1.92
N ILE A 85 7.91 -3.72 -1.44
CA ILE A 85 6.72 -3.86 -2.29
C ILE A 85 6.46 -2.58 -3.09
N LEU A 86 6.59 -1.42 -2.45
CA LEU A 86 6.46 -0.11 -3.10
C LEU A 86 7.50 0.04 -4.21
N GLY A 87 8.78 -0.17 -3.90
CA GLY A 87 9.85 -0.08 -4.89
C GLY A 87 9.67 -1.04 -6.05
N GLY A 88 9.29 -2.30 -5.77
CA GLY A 88 9.05 -3.30 -6.80
C GLY A 88 7.90 -2.95 -7.75
N ASN A 89 6.82 -2.33 -7.24
CA ASN A 89 5.70 -1.89 -8.08
C ASN A 89 6.00 -0.60 -8.86
N LEU A 90 6.80 0.30 -8.30
CA LEU A 90 7.33 1.46 -9.03
C LEU A 90 8.14 1.00 -10.23
N ASP A 91 9.11 0.10 -10.01
CA ASP A 91 9.96 -0.44 -11.06
C ASP A 91 9.13 -1.19 -12.11
N LYS A 92 8.08 -1.91 -11.71
CA LYS A 92 7.16 -2.58 -12.64
C LYS A 92 6.57 -1.60 -13.65
N ILE A 93 6.08 -0.43 -13.21
CA ILE A 93 5.46 0.56 -14.10
C ILE A 93 6.50 1.20 -15.02
N ILE A 94 7.66 1.58 -14.49
CA ILE A 94 8.76 2.14 -15.29
C ILE A 94 9.21 1.13 -16.36
N ASN A 95 9.34 -0.14 -15.98
CA ASN A 95 9.70 -1.20 -16.92
C ASN A 95 8.62 -1.37 -17.99
N ALA A 96 7.34 -1.37 -17.62
CA ALA A 96 6.25 -1.47 -18.59
C ALA A 96 6.29 -0.35 -19.64
N TYR A 97 6.58 0.88 -19.22
CA TYR A 97 6.82 1.99 -20.15
C TYR A 97 8.04 1.75 -21.05
N ASN A 98 9.17 1.39 -20.46
CA ASN A 98 10.43 1.19 -21.21
C ASN A 98 10.38 0.01 -22.19
N SER A 99 9.50 -0.96 -21.98
CA SER A 99 9.34 -2.15 -22.85
C SER A 99 8.12 -2.08 -23.77
N ASP A 100 7.51 -0.91 -23.95
CA ASP A 100 6.28 -0.73 -24.76
C ASP A 100 5.14 -1.69 -24.37
N SER A 101 5.08 -2.07 -23.08
CA SER A 101 4.08 -2.99 -22.51
C SER A 101 3.19 -2.30 -21.48
N PHE A 102 3.13 -0.96 -21.50
CA PHE A 102 2.15 -0.19 -20.77
C PHE A 102 0.83 -0.23 -21.56
N ASP A 103 0.04 -1.29 -21.32
CA ASP A 103 -1.21 -1.55 -22.01
C ASP A 103 -2.44 -1.15 -21.18
N SER A 104 -3.63 -1.56 -21.62
CA SER A 104 -4.87 -1.28 -20.91
C SER A 104 -4.94 -1.92 -19.52
N GLU A 105 -4.28 -3.05 -19.29
CA GLU A 105 -4.30 -3.71 -17.98
C GLU A 105 -3.46 -2.90 -16.99
N VAL A 106 -2.27 -2.46 -17.41
CA VAL A 106 -1.42 -1.57 -16.61
C VAL A 106 -2.12 -0.24 -16.34
N TYR A 107 -2.79 0.33 -17.34
CA TYR A 107 -3.56 1.57 -17.16
C TYR A 107 -4.69 1.42 -16.13
N GLU A 108 -5.49 0.36 -16.21
CA GLU A 108 -6.58 0.12 -15.26
C GLU A 108 -6.04 -0.16 -13.85
N GLU A 109 -4.87 -0.80 -13.73
CA GLU A 109 -4.18 -0.95 -12.45
C GLU A 109 -3.81 0.42 -11.85
N VAL A 110 -3.21 1.31 -12.64
CA VAL A 110 -2.86 2.68 -12.20
C VAL A 110 -4.09 3.43 -11.71
N VAL A 111 -5.16 3.43 -12.50
CA VAL A 111 -6.43 4.09 -12.13
C VAL A 111 -7.03 3.46 -10.87
N GLY A 112 -6.99 2.13 -10.76
CA GLY A 112 -7.44 1.40 -9.58
C GLY A 112 -6.68 1.82 -8.33
N CYS A 113 -5.36 1.93 -8.42
CA CYS A 113 -4.52 2.35 -7.31
C CYS A 113 -4.75 3.81 -6.91
N TYR A 114 -4.88 4.75 -7.85
CA TYR A 114 -5.28 6.13 -7.51
C TYR A 114 -6.58 6.17 -6.71
N ARG A 115 -7.60 5.38 -7.11
CA ARG A 115 -8.88 5.32 -6.38
C ARG A 115 -8.71 4.75 -4.98
N GLN A 116 -7.96 3.66 -4.83
CA GLN A 116 -7.74 3.02 -3.52
C GLN A 116 -6.99 3.96 -2.56
N LEU A 117 -5.93 4.61 -3.02
CA LEU A 117 -5.17 5.56 -2.21
C LEU A 117 -6.03 6.79 -1.86
N GLY A 118 -6.83 7.29 -2.79
CA GLY A 118 -7.78 8.36 -2.54
C GLY A 118 -8.79 8.02 -1.45
N ILE A 119 -9.38 6.82 -1.49
CA ILE A 119 -10.30 6.34 -0.44
C ILE A 119 -9.58 6.28 0.91
N GLN A 120 -8.39 5.69 0.97
CA GLN A 120 -7.59 5.61 2.20
C GLN A 120 -7.29 6.99 2.80
N ILE A 121 -7.02 8.00 1.97
CA ILE A 121 -6.80 9.38 2.44
C ILE A 121 -8.10 9.95 3.02
N LEU A 122 -9.22 9.79 2.31
CA LEU A 122 -10.52 10.33 2.75
C LEU A 122 -11.00 9.69 4.06
N GLU A 123 -10.81 8.39 4.25
CA GLU A 123 -11.17 7.67 5.48
C GLU A 123 -10.38 8.12 6.72
N LYS A 124 -9.26 8.82 6.54
CA LYS A 124 -8.38 9.29 7.63
C LYS A 124 -8.58 10.78 7.96
N ILE A 125 -9.45 11.49 7.24
CA ILE A 125 -9.72 12.92 7.42
C ILE A 125 -10.90 13.19 8.40
N ASP A 126 -11.65 12.15 8.78
CA ASP A 126 -12.67 12.20 9.85
C ASP A 126 -12.07 12.02 11.26
#